data_AF-A0A420SCV2-F1
#
_entry.id   AF-A0A420SCV2-F1
#
_cell.length_a   1.000
_cell.length_b   1.000
_cell.length_c   1.000
_cell.angle_alpha   90.00
_cell.angle_beta   90.00
_cell.angle_gamma   90.00
#
_symmetry.space_group_name_H-M   'P 1'
#
loop_
_entity.id
_entity.type
_entity.pdbx_description
1 polymer ?
#
loop_
_entity_poly.entity_id
_entity_poly.type
_entity_poly.pdbx_seq_one_letter_code
_entity_poly.pdbx_strand_id
1 'polypeptide(L)'
;MLSFDINKYSQRLIAHIQRLTPNVEVGLILCVTTLIVAIPAVIIYRLYFHPLAEVPGRKIHAITGFLTQWKSHIIGTWLREAAQLHRQYGPIVRIGPNHIAVDGSIGWPQVYGHQPGKAEFSKYPNFIFPGDGMSLIGAQKDDHRRQRRRPG
;
A
#
# COMPACT_ATOMS: atom_id res chain seq x y z
N MET A 1 -45.99 -37.41 22.58
CA MET A 1 -44.57 -37.62 22.20
C MET A 1 -44.45 -37.27 20.72
N LEU A 2 -43.99 -36.05 20.40
CA LEU A 2 -43.89 -35.56 19.02
C LEU A 2 -42.82 -36.38 18.28
N SER A 3 -43.23 -37.20 17.32
CA SER A 3 -42.30 -37.99 16.52
C SER A 3 -41.58 -37.05 15.55
N PHE A 4 -40.29 -36.83 15.78
CA PHE A 4 -39.45 -36.00 14.93
C PHE A 4 -39.19 -36.75 13.62
N ASP A 5 -39.89 -36.35 12.55
CA ASP A 5 -39.76 -36.99 11.25
C ASP A 5 -38.47 -36.51 10.55
N ILE A 6 -37.39 -37.25 10.82
CA ILE A 6 -36.03 -37.01 10.31
C ILE A 6 -36.01 -36.95 8.78
N ASN A 7 -36.86 -37.73 8.10
CA ASN A 7 -36.93 -37.74 6.64
C ASN A 7 -37.56 -36.47 6.08
N LYS A 8 -38.60 -35.93 6.74
CA LYS A 8 -39.19 -34.66 6.34
C LYS A 8 -38.24 -33.48 6.54
N TYR A 9 -37.45 -33.49 7.61
CA TYR A 9 -36.44 -32.46 7.86
C TYR A 9 -35.27 -32.56 6.88
N SER A 10 -34.77 -33.77 6.59
CA SER A 10 -33.67 -33.97 5.63
C SER A 10 -34.04 -33.52 4.22
N GLN A 11 -35.25 -33.84 3.74
CA GLN A 11 -35.74 -33.40 2.43
C GLN A 11 -35.88 -31.86 2.33
N ARG A 12 -36.32 -31.20 3.42
CA ARG A 12 -36.36 -29.74 3.50
C ARG A 12 -34.97 -29.11 3.48
N LEU A 13 -34.01 -29.71 4.18
CA LEU A 13 -32.62 -29.25 4.21
C LEU A 13 -31.98 -29.38 2.82
N ILE A 14 -32.14 -30.53 2.15
CA ILE A 14 -31.60 -30.78 0.81
C ILE A 14 -32.21 -29.79 -0.19
N ALA A 15 -33.53 -29.57 -0.16
CA ALA A 15 -34.18 -28.60 -1.04
C ALA A 15 -33.72 -27.15 -0.79
N HIS A 16 -33.40 -26.80 0.47
CA HIS A 16 -32.85 -25.49 0.80
C HIS A 16 -31.41 -25.34 0.28
N ILE A 17 -30.57 -26.36 0.46
CA ILE A 17 -29.19 -26.41 -0.06
C ILE A 17 -29.18 -26.31 -1.59
N GLN A 18 -30.02 -27.08 -2.29
CA GLN A 18 -30.13 -27.05 -3.75
C GLN A 18 -30.60 -25.70 -4.32
N ARG A 19 -31.31 -24.90 -3.54
CA ARG A 19 -31.69 -23.51 -3.92
C ARG A 19 -30.56 -22.52 -3.70
N LEU A 20 -29.67 -22.79 -2.75
CA LEU A 20 -28.52 -21.94 -2.43
C LEU A 20 -27.33 -22.21 -3.37
N THR A 21 -27.09 -23.46 -3.78
CA THR A 21 -25.98 -23.86 -4.65
C THR A 21 -25.86 -23.07 -5.96
N PRO A 22 -26.91 -22.85 -6.78
CA PRO A 22 -26.76 -22.12 -8.04
C PRO A 22 -26.37 -20.65 -7.82
N ASN A 23 -26.86 -20.01 -6.76
CA ASN A 23 -26.53 -18.62 -6.46
C ASN A 23 -25.08 -18.47 -5.98
N VAL A 24 -24.58 -19.43 -5.20
CA VAL A 24 -23.19 -19.46 -4.75
C VAL A 24 -22.23 -19.73 -5.92
N GLU A 25 -22.57 -20.67 -6.80
CA GLU A 25 -21.76 -20.98 -7.99
C GLU A 25 -21.65 -19.77 -8.93
N VAL A 26 -22.77 -19.09 -9.23
CA VAL A 26 -22.77 -17.87 -10.04
C VAL A 26 -21.94 -16.78 -9.36
N GLY A 27 -22.06 -16.61 -8.03
CA GLY A 27 -21.26 -15.66 -7.26
C GLY A 27 -19.75 -15.94 -7.38
N LEU A 28 -19.34 -17.21 -7.25
CA LEU A 28 -17.94 -17.61 -7.40
C LEU A 28 -17.41 -17.36 -8.81
N ILE A 29 -18.19 -17.70 -9.84
CA ILE A 29 -17.83 -17.45 -11.24
C ILE A 29 -17.63 -15.95 -11.49
N LEU A 30 -18.55 -15.10 -10.99
CA LEU A 30 -18.43 -13.63 -11.12
C LEU A 30 -17.20 -13.08 -10.39
N CYS A 31 -16.90 -13.58 -9.19
CA CYS A 31 -15.70 -13.19 -8.45
C CYS A 31 -14.41 -13.57 -9.21
N VAL A 32 -14.32 -14.82 -9.68
CA VAL A 32 -13.14 -15.32 -10.41
C VAL A 32 -12.95 -14.57 -11.73
N THR A 33 -14.01 -14.39 -12.51
CA THR A 33 -13.95 -13.64 -13.78
C THR A 33 -13.55 -12.18 -13.54
N THR A 34 -14.11 -11.53 -12.52
CA THR A 34 -13.74 -10.16 -12.16
C THR A 34 -12.26 -10.06 -11.80
N LEU A 35 -11.72 -10.99 -11.00
CA LEU A 35 -10.30 -11.01 -10.64
C LEU A 35 -9.39 -11.22 -11.85
N ILE A 36 -9.76 -12.15 -12.74
CA ILE A 36 -9.01 -12.45 -13.97
C ILE A 36 -8.95 -11.24 -14.90
N VAL A 37 -9.99 -10.41 -14.93
CA VAL A 37 -10.00 -9.19 -15.76
C VAL A 37 -9.34 -8.00 -15.05
N ALA A 38 -9.65 -7.80 -13.78
CA ALA A 38 -9.20 -6.63 -13.02
C ALA A 38 -7.69 -6.64 -12.77
N ILE A 39 -7.09 -7.79 -12.46
CA ILE A 39 -5.66 -7.86 -12.14
C ILE A 39 -4.80 -7.45 -13.34
N PRO A 40 -4.95 -8.03 -14.55
CA PRO A 40 -4.21 -7.60 -15.73
C PRO A 40 -4.49 -6.14 -16.11
N ALA A 41 -5.75 -5.69 -16.02
CA ALA A 41 -6.10 -4.31 -16.33
C ALA A 41 -5.34 -3.32 -15.42
N VAL A 42 -5.27 -3.59 -14.12
CA VAL A 42 -4.51 -2.78 -13.16
C VAL A 42 -3.01 -2.85 -13.43
N ILE A 43 -2.47 -4.02 -13.80
CA ILE A 43 -1.05 -4.19 -14.16
C ILE A 43 -0.69 -3.33 -15.39
N ILE A 44 -1.48 -3.43 -16.45
CA ILE A 44 -1.27 -2.66 -17.70
C ILE A 44 -1.38 -1.16 -17.40
N TYR A 45 -2.39 -0.74 -16.65
CA TYR A 45 -2.54 0.65 -16.22
C TYR A 45 -1.30 1.15 -15.46
N ARG A 46 -0.83 0.39 -14.46
CA ARG A 46 0.33 0.77 -13.63
C ARG A 46 1.63 0.88 -14.41
N LEU A 47 1.79 0.07 -15.45
CA LEU A 47 3.00 0.02 -16.27
C LEU A 47 3.05 1.10 -17.34
N TYR A 48 1.92 1.43 -17.97
CA TYR A 48 1.92 2.28 -19.17
C TYR A 48 1.17 3.61 -19.01
N PHE A 49 0.09 3.63 -18.24
CA PHE A 49 -0.80 4.81 -18.14
C PHE A 49 -0.68 5.55 -16.81
N HIS A 50 0.10 5.00 -15.87
CA HIS A 50 0.32 5.63 -14.58
C HIS A 50 1.21 6.88 -14.72
N PRO A 51 0.97 7.97 -13.97
CA PRO A 51 1.83 9.15 -14.01
C PRO A 51 3.30 8.87 -13.67
N LEU A 52 3.56 7.80 -12.90
CA LEU A 52 4.92 7.32 -12.59
C LEU A 52 5.44 6.27 -13.58
N ALA A 53 4.79 6.04 -14.73
CA ALA A 53 5.25 5.08 -15.74
C ALA A 53 6.57 5.50 -16.39
N GLU A 54 6.82 6.80 -16.49
CA GLU A 54 8.07 7.37 -17.04
C GLU A 54 9.28 7.17 -16.11
N VAL A 55 9.03 6.93 -14.82
CA VAL A 55 10.10 6.76 -13.84
C VAL A 55 10.77 5.40 -14.02
N PRO A 56 12.09 5.34 -14.25
CA PRO A 56 12.78 4.08 -14.50
C PRO A 56 12.79 3.19 -13.25
N GLY A 57 12.84 1.87 -13.44
CA GLY A 57 12.90 0.89 -12.35
C GLY A 57 12.49 -0.51 -12.79
N ARG A 58 12.57 -1.48 -11.88
CA ARG A 58 12.14 -2.85 -12.17
C ARG A 58 10.62 -2.90 -12.31
N LYS A 59 10.11 -3.50 -13.39
CA LYS A 59 8.67 -3.60 -13.68
C LYS A 59 7.84 -4.16 -12.52
N ILE A 60 8.42 -5.09 -11.73
CA ILE A 60 7.73 -5.65 -10.56
C ILE A 60 7.40 -4.61 -9.48
N HIS A 61 8.26 -3.61 -9.30
CA HIS A 61 8.01 -2.49 -8.37
C HIS A 61 6.92 -1.57 -8.88
N ALA A 62 6.78 -1.38 -10.20
CA ALA A 62 5.65 -0.64 -10.78
C ALA A 62 4.31 -1.36 -10.53
N ILE A 63 4.32 -2.69 -10.51
CA ILE A 63 3.11 -3.51 -10.29
C ILE A 63 2.72 -3.55 -8.81
N THR A 64 3.68 -3.77 -7.91
CA THR A 64 3.40 -3.95 -6.47
C THR A 64 4.51 -3.40 -5.58
N GLY A 65 4.12 -2.77 -4.47
CA GLY A 65 5.04 -2.34 -3.41
C GLY A 65 5.39 -3.45 -2.42
N PHE A 66 4.71 -4.61 -2.49
CA PHE A 66 4.85 -5.68 -1.51
C PHE A 66 6.30 -6.15 -1.35
N LEU A 67 7.04 -6.33 -2.44
CA LEU A 67 8.45 -6.76 -2.37
C LEU A 67 9.33 -5.76 -1.63
N THR A 68 9.11 -4.47 -1.85
CA THR A 68 9.83 -3.40 -1.17
C THR A 68 9.56 -3.44 0.33
N GLN A 69 8.29 -3.57 0.72
CA GLN A 69 7.89 -3.66 2.13
C GLN A 69 8.42 -4.94 2.79
N TRP A 70 8.32 -6.08 2.12
CA TRP A 70 8.85 -7.36 2.60
C TRP A 70 10.36 -7.28 2.85
N LYS A 71 11.11 -6.72 1.89
CA LYS A 71 12.57 -6.57 2.00
C LYS A 71 12.98 -5.52 3.02
N SER A 72 12.15 -4.51 3.25
CA SER A 72 12.41 -3.45 4.24
C SER A 72 12.13 -3.94 5.66
N HIS A 73 10.96 -4.53 5.89
CA HIS A 73 10.47 -4.81 7.24
C HIS A 73 10.77 -6.22 7.75
N ILE A 74 10.97 -7.18 6.85
CA ILE A 74 11.11 -8.60 7.23
C ILE A 74 12.52 -9.10 6.98
N ILE A 75 13.06 -8.86 5.77
CA ILE A 75 14.43 -9.29 5.45
C ILE A 75 15.48 -8.26 5.93
N GLY A 76 15.16 -6.97 5.90
CA GLY A 76 16.09 -5.88 6.23
C GLY A 76 17.16 -5.60 5.16
N THR A 77 17.02 -6.13 3.93
CA THR A 77 17.99 -5.93 2.84
C THR A 77 17.72 -4.71 1.96
N TRP A 78 16.60 -4.01 2.21
CA TRP A 78 16.13 -2.93 1.34
C TRP A 78 17.17 -1.85 1.05
N LEU A 79 17.95 -1.42 2.05
CA LEU A 79 18.95 -0.36 1.86
C LEU A 79 20.01 -0.72 0.81
N ARG A 80 20.46 -1.99 0.79
CA ARG A 80 21.45 -2.47 -0.19
C ARG A 80 20.84 -2.52 -1.59
N GLU A 81 19.59 -2.96 -1.68
CA GLU A 81 18.88 -3.06 -2.96
C GLU A 81 18.54 -1.70 -3.54
N ALA A 82 18.08 -0.75 -2.71
CA ALA A 82 17.86 0.62 -3.13
C ALA A 82 19.14 1.24 -3.72
N ALA A 83 20.30 1.02 -3.07
CA ALA A 83 21.59 1.47 -3.61
C ALA A 83 21.95 0.79 -4.95
N GLN A 84 21.65 -0.49 -5.13
CA GLN A 84 21.84 -1.19 -6.42
C GLN A 84 20.92 -0.63 -7.51
N LEU A 85 19.66 -0.39 -7.16
CA LEU A 85 18.67 0.20 -8.06
C LEU A 85 19.10 1.58 -8.52
N HIS A 86 19.57 2.44 -7.61
CA HIS A 86 20.09 3.76 -7.98
C HIS A 86 21.32 3.69 -8.88
N ARG A 87 22.22 2.73 -8.66
CA ARG A 87 23.36 2.49 -9.57
C ARG A 87 22.93 2.04 -10.97
N GLN A 88 21.83 1.29 -11.08
CA GLN A 88 21.36 0.73 -12.35
C GLN A 88 20.46 1.69 -13.14
N TYR A 89 19.52 2.35 -12.47
CA TYR A 89 18.45 3.14 -13.10
C TYR A 89 18.62 4.65 -12.93
N GLY A 90 19.57 5.09 -12.09
CA GLY A 90 19.87 6.49 -11.86
C GLY A 90 19.29 7.05 -10.55
N PRO A 91 19.27 8.38 -10.39
CA PRO A 91 19.01 9.02 -9.10
C PRO A 91 17.53 8.99 -8.67
N ILE A 92 16.60 8.67 -9.57
CA ILE A 92 15.17 8.54 -9.25
C ILE A 92 14.71 7.18 -9.78
N VAL A 93 14.23 6.32 -8.89
CA VAL A 93 13.84 4.95 -9.24
C VAL A 93 12.46 4.61 -8.69
N ARG A 94 11.62 3.95 -9.50
CA ARG A 94 10.32 3.48 -9.06
C ARG A 94 10.45 2.23 -8.18
N ILE A 95 9.92 2.32 -6.96
CA ILE A 95 9.99 1.26 -5.93
C ILE A 95 8.61 0.74 -5.51
N GLY A 96 7.53 1.33 -6.02
CA GLY A 96 6.16 0.92 -5.82
C GLY A 96 5.22 1.53 -6.88
N PRO A 97 3.94 1.14 -6.91
CA PRO A 97 2.95 1.75 -7.81
C PRO A 97 2.89 3.26 -7.64
N ASN A 98 2.88 3.71 -6.38
CA ASN A 98 2.79 5.11 -5.96
C ASN A 98 4.04 5.58 -5.18
N HIS A 99 5.17 4.88 -5.31
CA HIS A 99 6.37 5.15 -4.51
C HIS A 99 7.62 5.19 -5.38
N ILE A 100 8.47 6.17 -5.12
CA ILE A 100 9.77 6.34 -5.77
C ILE A 100 10.85 6.46 -4.69
N ALA A 101 12.03 5.92 -4.97
CA ALA A 101 13.25 6.21 -4.25
C ALA A 101 13.98 7.34 -4.98
N VAL A 102 14.41 8.34 -4.23
CA VAL A 102 15.12 9.51 -4.75
C VAL A 102 16.46 9.60 -4.02
N ASP A 103 17.51 9.84 -4.79
CA ASP A 103 18.85 10.06 -4.24
C ASP A 103 18.85 11.26 -3.28
N GLY A 104 19.57 11.13 -2.18
CA GLY A 104 19.61 12.14 -1.13
C GLY A 104 20.09 13.51 -1.61
N SER A 105 20.99 13.57 -2.59
CA SER A 105 21.49 14.83 -3.17
C SER A 105 20.39 15.65 -3.85
N ILE A 106 19.33 15.00 -4.35
CA ILE A 106 18.17 15.63 -4.99
C ILE A 106 17.02 15.75 -3.99
N GLY A 107 16.73 14.67 -3.27
CA GLY A 107 15.56 14.56 -2.40
C GLY A 107 15.62 15.47 -1.17
N TRP A 108 16.79 15.60 -0.53
CA TRP A 108 16.91 16.43 0.68
C TRP A 108 16.53 17.89 0.45
N PRO A 109 17.15 18.61 -0.53
CA PRO A 109 16.80 20.00 -0.80
C PRO A 109 15.35 20.20 -1.27
N GLN A 110 14.81 19.23 -2.01
CA GLN A 110 13.45 19.28 -2.56
C GLN A 110 12.36 19.07 -1.51
N VAL A 111 12.53 18.09 -0.62
CA VAL A 111 11.50 17.67 0.34
C VAL A 111 11.65 18.41 1.68
N TYR A 112 12.87 18.57 2.16
CA TYR A 112 13.11 19.10 3.49
C TYR A 112 13.88 20.43 3.50
N GLY A 113 14.32 20.90 2.34
CA GLY A 113 14.92 22.22 2.21
C GLY A 113 13.90 23.33 2.51
N HIS A 114 14.36 24.40 3.17
CA HIS A 114 13.53 25.57 3.38
C HIS A 114 13.33 26.33 2.06
N GLN A 115 12.11 26.31 1.53
CA GLN A 115 11.75 27.01 0.29
C GLN A 115 10.78 28.17 0.63
N PRO A 116 11.17 29.43 0.38
CA PRO A 116 10.29 30.58 0.60
C PRO A 116 8.96 30.40 -0.15
N GLY A 117 7.84 30.59 0.55
CA GLY A 117 6.50 30.49 -0.05
C GLY A 117 5.94 29.08 -0.22
N LYS A 118 6.69 28.01 0.09
CA LYS A 118 6.14 26.64 0.13
C LYS A 118 5.93 26.16 1.56
N ALA A 119 4.80 25.49 1.78
CA ALA A 119 4.56 24.77 3.02
C ALA A 119 5.53 23.58 3.12
N GLU A 120 5.98 23.29 4.35
CA GLU A 120 6.74 22.08 4.66
C GLU A 120 5.81 20.87 4.53
N PHE A 121 6.33 19.73 4.10
CA PHE A 121 5.56 18.49 4.10
C PHE A 121 5.17 18.10 5.53
N SER A 122 3.88 17.86 5.74
CA SER A 122 3.38 17.37 7.02
C SER A 122 3.96 16.00 7.35
N LYS A 123 4.28 15.80 8.62
CA LYS A 123 4.65 14.48 9.15
C LYS A 123 3.39 13.61 9.20
N TYR A 124 3.53 12.33 8.87
CA TYR A 124 2.44 11.38 9.01
C TYR A 124 2.11 11.20 10.50
N PRO A 125 0.84 11.40 10.92
CA PRO A 125 0.44 11.16 12.31
C PRO A 125 0.59 9.68 12.68
N ASN A 126 1.08 9.42 13.89
CA ASN A 126 1.28 8.08 14.45
C ASN A 126 2.24 7.21 13.61
N PHE A 127 3.18 7.83 12.91
CA PHE A 127 4.18 7.11 12.12
C PHE A 127 5.20 6.38 13.00
N ILE A 128 5.61 6.99 14.11
CA ILE A 128 6.60 6.40 15.02
C ILE A 128 5.90 5.58 16.11
N PHE A 129 4.90 6.18 16.76
CA PHE A 129 4.09 5.54 17.80
C PHE A 129 2.74 6.27 17.93
N PRO A 130 1.71 5.64 18.52
CA PRO A 130 0.43 6.30 18.79
C PRO A 130 0.64 7.56 19.66
N GLY A 131 0.21 8.72 19.18
CA GLY A 131 0.38 10.00 19.85
C GLY A 131 1.73 10.70 19.60
N ASP A 132 2.50 10.28 18.59
CA ASP A 132 3.80 10.88 18.25
C ASP A 132 3.75 12.39 17.95
N GLY A 133 2.60 12.95 17.61
CA GLY A 133 2.38 14.40 17.44
C GLY A 133 2.70 15.24 18.69
N MET A 134 2.71 14.64 19.88
CA MET A 134 3.12 15.32 21.11
C MET A 134 4.64 15.34 21.30
N SER A 135 5.38 14.50 20.58
CA SER A 135 6.83 14.43 20.66
C SER A 135 7.48 15.49 19.78
N LEU A 136 8.71 15.88 20.13
CA LEU A 136 9.48 16.81 19.30
C LEU A 136 9.66 16.26 17.87
N ILE A 137 9.84 14.96 17.68
CA ILE A 137 10.09 14.39 16.35
C ILE A 137 8.80 14.31 15.53
N GLY A 138 7.66 13.94 16.11
CA GLY A 138 6.39 13.74 15.40
C GLY A 138 5.48 14.96 15.31
N ALA A 139 5.73 16.03 16.09
CA ALA A 139 4.89 17.23 16.09
C ALA A 139 4.79 17.92 14.71
N GLN A 140 3.58 18.40 14.40
CA GLN A 140 3.31 19.24 13.23
C GLN A 140 4.01 20.60 13.36
N LYS A 141 4.15 21.34 12.26
CA LYS A 141 4.97 22.56 12.16
C LYS A 141 4.74 23.57 13.30
N ASP A 142 3.49 23.89 13.61
CA ASP A 142 3.16 24.91 14.62
C ASP A 142 3.48 24.43 16.04
N ASP A 143 3.11 23.20 16.37
CA ASP A 143 3.41 22.60 17.67
C ASP A 143 4.92 22.36 17.83
N HIS A 144 5.60 21.91 16.78
CA HIS A 144 7.04 21.72 16.74
C HIS A 144 7.78 23.03 16.98
N ARG A 145 7.33 24.14 16.37
CA ARG A 145 7.88 25.48 16.58
C ARG A 145 7.69 25.94 18.02
N ARG A 146 6.54 25.65 18.64
CA ARG A 146 6.29 25.95 20.06
C ARG A 146 7.20 25.13 20.97
N GLN A 147 7.30 23.82 20.73
CA GLN A 147 8.11 22.89 21.52
C GLN A 147 9.61 23.24 21.48
N ARG A 148 10.17 23.58 20.30
CA ARG A 148 11.57 24.01 20.17
C ARG A 148 11.95 25.28 20.94
N ARG A 149 10.96 26.10 21.31
CA ARG A 149 11.16 27.38 21.99
C ARG A 149 10.98 27.30 23.50
N ARG A 150 10.59 26.15 24.04
CA ARG A 150 10.47 25.96 25.49
C ARG A 150 11.87 25.82 26.09
N PRO A 151 12.28 26.68 27.04
CA PRO A 151 13.47 26.44 27.85
C PRO A 151 13.25 25.18 28.70
N GLY A 152 14.27 24.33 28.81
CA GLY A 152 14.29 23.17 29.70
C GLY A 152 14.70 23.54 31.12
#